data_AF-A0A7V2K0R3-F1
#
_entry.id   AF-A0A7V2K0R3-F1
#
_cell.length_a   1.000
_cell.length_b   1.000
_cell.length_c   1.000
_cell.angle_alpha   90.00
_cell.angle_beta   90.00
_cell.angle_gamma   90.00
#
_symmetry.space_group_name_H-M   'P 1'
#
loop_
_entity.id
_entity.type
_entity.pdbx_description
1 polymer ?
#
loop_
_entity_poly.entity_id
_entity_poly.type
_entity_poly.pdbx_seq_one_letter_code
_entity_poly.pdbx_strand_id
1 'polypeptide(L)'
;MKKLRVLLISSILFIPLFSSQLFGLQFELDEFRRLPADFKAEIEPMTDMDMNYCAVLKVELDKPVDLSIKEKVYKKEKIDENEYYFYVSSREDEITFAAPHYVPFVMDVEDELKIGTTYYVKLNTIKDVNVTINVNPADATIMVNGLKWDKPKGRLLPGEYVIFLMNDGYEELIDTVSVIEDNTIFNYTMIAEKVETTPVIKTEDVQVQDKDNPFRVEFNGYVVQVVSADFAQNTLVVGVQITNLKNERELTIIRNKVKLYDTAGNEYEPQTIEFANKTKNWNITHNLVKDVTTKVSLIFKNINSPIEGVTLLKIGLWDQINKDFEISFKNIGVTTR
;
A
#
# COMPACT_ATOMS: atom_id res chain seq x y z
N MET A 1 -12.18 35.75 52.64
CA MET A 1 -11.25 36.03 51.52
C MET A 1 -10.50 34.75 51.15
N LYS A 2 -10.95 34.00 50.15
CA LYS A 2 -10.21 32.87 49.56
C LYS A 2 -10.14 33.10 48.05
N LYS A 3 -8.93 33.23 47.51
CA LYS A 3 -8.66 33.45 46.08
C LYS A 3 -8.72 32.12 45.34
N LEU A 4 -9.70 31.98 44.45
CA LEU A 4 -9.81 30.87 43.50
C LEU A 4 -9.02 31.27 42.24
N ARG A 5 -7.91 30.58 41.96
CA ARG A 5 -7.15 30.73 40.71
C ARG A 5 -7.67 29.68 39.72
N VAL A 6 -8.36 30.14 38.69
CA VAL A 6 -8.73 29.33 37.53
C VAL A 6 -7.55 29.34 36.56
N LEU A 7 -6.94 28.19 36.33
CA LEU A 7 -5.87 27.99 35.37
C LEU A 7 -6.51 27.59 34.03
N LEU A 8 -6.53 28.50 33.07
CA LEU A 8 -7.03 28.25 31.72
C LEU A 8 -5.91 27.58 30.91
N ILE A 9 -5.98 26.26 30.75
CA ILE A 9 -5.06 25.50 29.89
C ILE A 9 -5.63 25.56 28.47
N SER A 10 -5.11 26.50 27.67
CA SER A 10 -5.37 26.57 26.22
C SER A 10 -4.72 25.37 25.55
N SER A 11 -5.48 24.28 25.40
CA SER A 11 -5.07 23.14 24.58
C SER A 11 -5.24 23.52 23.12
N ILE A 12 -4.16 24.04 22.52
CA ILE A 12 -4.04 24.21 21.08
C ILE A 12 -4.00 22.80 20.49
N LEU A 13 -5.15 22.33 20.05
CA LEU A 13 -5.32 21.11 19.26
C LEU A 13 -4.61 21.35 17.92
N PHE A 14 -3.36 20.91 17.83
CA PHE A 14 -2.57 20.92 16.60
C PHE A 14 -3.14 19.82 15.70
N ILE A 15 -4.22 20.13 14.98
CA ILE A 15 -4.71 19.28 13.90
C ILE A 15 -3.65 19.37 12.80
N PRO A 16 -2.91 18.29 12.48
CA PRO A 16 -2.09 18.30 11.28
C PRO A 16 -3.06 18.47 10.11
N LEU A 17 -3.10 19.68 9.56
CA LEU A 17 -3.60 19.96 8.23
C LEU A 17 -2.69 19.17 7.27
N PHE A 18 -2.98 17.88 7.09
CA PHE A 18 -2.63 17.16 5.89
C PHE A 18 -3.49 17.78 4.78
N SER A 19 -3.10 18.99 4.37
CA SER A 19 -3.65 19.64 3.20
C SER A 19 -3.35 18.72 2.02
N SER A 20 -4.43 18.24 1.41
CA SER A 20 -4.51 17.51 0.16
C SER A 20 -3.56 18.07 -0.91
N GLN A 21 -2.31 17.61 -0.94
CA GLN A 21 -1.47 17.66 -2.13
C GLN A 21 -1.74 16.41 -2.96
N LEU A 22 -2.98 16.29 -3.42
CA LEU A 22 -3.30 15.37 -4.49
C LEU A 22 -3.12 16.18 -5.78
N PHE A 23 -2.43 15.62 -6.77
CA PHE A 23 -2.12 16.23 -8.08
C PHE A 23 -0.85 17.12 -8.13
N GLY A 24 0.30 16.54 -7.79
CA GLY A 24 1.58 17.05 -8.28
C GLY A 24 1.90 16.45 -9.66
N LEU A 25 2.52 17.22 -10.55
CA LEU A 25 3.18 16.69 -11.75
C LEU A 25 4.32 15.75 -11.32
N GLN A 26 4.79 14.88 -12.20
CA GLN A 26 5.88 13.96 -11.90
C GLN A 26 6.97 14.06 -12.97
N PHE A 27 8.23 13.93 -12.54
CA PHE A 27 9.35 13.74 -13.46
C PHE A 27 9.56 12.26 -13.76
N GLU A 28 10.05 11.98 -14.96
CA GLU A 28 10.59 10.70 -15.39
C GLU A 28 12.02 10.90 -15.89
N LEU A 29 12.90 9.94 -15.60
CA LEU A 29 14.25 9.94 -16.16
C LEU A 29 14.21 9.46 -17.61
N ASP A 30 14.57 10.33 -18.55
CA ASP A 30 14.72 10.00 -19.96
C ASP A 30 16.13 9.48 -20.26
N GLU A 31 17.15 10.14 -19.70
CA GLU A 31 18.55 9.80 -19.96
C GLU A 31 19.44 10.12 -18.76
N PHE A 32 20.32 9.19 -18.40
CA PHE A 32 21.43 9.42 -17.47
C PHE A 32 22.72 8.83 -18.04
N ARG A 33 23.72 9.67 -18.27
CA ARG A 33 25.04 9.21 -18.76
C ARG A 33 26.16 10.16 -18.41
N ARG A 34 27.39 9.66 -18.46
CA ARG A 34 28.58 10.51 -18.42
C ARG A 34 28.64 11.41 -19.66
N LEU A 35 29.08 12.66 -19.47
CA LEU A 35 29.27 13.63 -20.54
C LEU A 35 30.76 13.98 -20.70
N PRO A 36 31.58 13.11 -21.33
CA PRO A 36 33.04 13.26 -21.34
C PRO A 36 33.56 14.45 -22.15
N ALA A 37 32.74 15.01 -23.04
CA ALA A 37 33.07 16.21 -23.81
C ALA A 37 32.77 17.51 -23.04
N ASP A 38 32.15 17.41 -21.86
CA ASP A 38 31.82 18.53 -21.01
C ASP A 38 32.77 18.61 -19.82
N PHE A 39 33.72 19.53 -19.93
CA PHE A 39 34.78 19.75 -18.95
C PHE A 39 34.36 20.71 -17.83
N LYS A 40 33.05 21.00 -17.62
CA LYS A 40 32.59 21.95 -16.60
C LYS A 40 33.17 21.64 -15.20
N ALA A 41 33.16 20.37 -14.79
CA ALA A 41 33.72 19.93 -13.51
C ALA A 41 35.24 20.13 -13.40
N GLU A 42 35.97 20.11 -14.52
CA GLU A 42 37.42 20.29 -14.57
C GLU A 42 37.83 21.78 -14.64
N ILE A 43 37.06 22.59 -15.38
CA ILE A 43 37.34 24.02 -15.58
C ILE A 43 36.89 24.85 -14.36
N GLU A 44 35.79 24.47 -13.74
CA GLU A 44 35.22 25.16 -12.56
C GLU A 44 35.06 24.19 -11.37
N PRO A 45 36.16 23.63 -10.84
CA PRO A 45 36.06 22.64 -9.78
C PRO A 45 35.45 23.25 -8.50
N MET A 46 34.56 22.49 -7.87
CA MET A 46 34.00 22.79 -6.56
C MET A 46 34.36 21.64 -5.61
N THR A 47 34.64 21.94 -4.35
CA THR A 47 34.88 20.91 -3.33
C THR A 47 33.73 20.81 -2.35
N ASP A 48 33.48 19.59 -1.87
CA ASP A 48 32.50 19.31 -0.83
C ASP A 48 33.04 19.67 0.58
N MET A 49 32.27 19.37 1.64
CA MET A 49 32.70 19.67 3.03
C MET A 49 33.95 18.92 3.47
N ASP A 50 34.28 17.80 2.81
CA ASP A 50 35.44 16.96 3.10
C ASP A 50 36.61 17.24 2.15
N MET A 51 36.56 18.35 1.41
CA MET A 51 37.55 18.77 0.40
C MET A 51 37.68 17.83 -0.80
N ASN A 52 36.68 16.96 -1.07
CA ASN A 52 36.65 16.16 -2.28
C ASN A 52 36.03 16.97 -3.43
N TYR A 53 36.52 16.83 -4.67
CA TYR A 53 35.86 17.50 -5.79
C TYR A 53 34.46 16.91 -6.03
N CYS A 54 33.49 17.80 -6.21
CA CYS A 54 32.14 17.46 -6.58
C CYS A 54 32.08 16.83 -7.97
N ALA A 55 31.01 16.06 -8.22
CA ALA A 55 30.54 15.77 -9.56
C ALA A 55 29.62 16.90 -10.02
N VAL A 56 29.46 17.04 -11.34
CA VAL A 56 28.55 18.02 -11.94
C VAL A 56 27.43 17.29 -12.68
N LEU A 57 26.18 17.60 -12.33
CA LEU A 57 25.01 17.17 -13.08
C LEU A 57 24.58 18.30 -14.01
N LYS A 58 24.69 18.09 -15.33
CA LYS A 58 24.04 18.89 -16.36
C LYS A 58 22.63 18.35 -16.55
N VAL A 59 21.64 19.06 -16.03
CA VAL A 59 20.24 18.64 -16.04
C VAL A 59 19.47 19.43 -17.09
N GLU A 60 18.81 18.73 -18.01
CA GLU A 60 17.92 19.28 -19.04
C GLU A 60 16.48 18.83 -18.77
N LEU A 61 15.54 19.78 -18.90
CA LEU A 61 14.11 19.55 -18.72
C LEU A 61 13.34 19.70 -20.03
N ASP A 62 12.30 18.90 -20.21
CA ASP A 62 11.34 19.07 -21.31
C ASP A 62 10.52 20.37 -21.21
N LYS A 63 10.43 20.96 -20.01
CA LYS A 63 9.67 22.19 -19.73
C LYS A 63 10.41 23.12 -18.76
N PRO A 64 10.24 24.45 -18.90
CA PRO A 64 10.83 25.42 -17.98
C PRO A 64 10.20 25.31 -16.59
N VAL A 65 10.99 24.84 -15.63
CA VAL A 65 10.59 24.70 -14.24
C VAL A 65 11.79 25.04 -13.35
N ASP A 66 11.56 25.73 -12.23
CA ASP A 66 12.63 25.97 -11.25
C ASP A 66 12.96 24.68 -10.48
N LEU A 67 13.95 23.96 -11.00
CA LEU A 67 14.40 22.69 -10.46
C LEU A 67 15.35 22.87 -9.28
N SER A 68 15.20 22.04 -8.26
CA SER A 68 16.11 21.92 -7.12
C SER A 68 16.46 20.46 -6.89
N ILE A 69 17.56 20.22 -6.19
CA ILE A 69 17.95 18.90 -5.68
C ILE A 69 17.88 18.98 -4.16
N LYS A 70 17.31 17.97 -3.50
CA LYS A 70 17.16 17.97 -2.03
C LYS A 70 18.48 17.74 -1.30
N GLU A 71 19.34 16.93 -1.89
CA GLU A 71 20.68 16.66 -1.40
C GLU A 71 21.50 17.95 -1.40
N LYS A 72 22.66 17.92 -0.75
CA LYS A 72 23.46 19.12 -0.60
C LYS A 72 24.06 19.54 -1.95
N VAL A 73 23.51 20.60 -2.52
CA VAL A 73 24.05 21.29 -3.70
C VAL A 73 25.05 22.35 -3.27
N TYR A 74 26.30 22.22 -3.70
CA TYR A 74 27.39 23.17 -3.40
C TYR A 74 27.35 24.40 -4.32
N LYS A 75 26.83 24.22 -5.53
CA LYS A 75 26.57 25.30 -6.49
C LYS A 75 25.45 24.87 -7.44
N LYS A 76 24.48 25.76 -7.66
CA LYS A 76 23.45 25.67 -8.70
C LYS A 76 23.70 26.81 -9.69
N GLU A 77 23.77 26.49 -10.98
CA GLU A 77 23.96 27.45 -12.05
C GLU A 77 22.89 27.21 -13.11
N LYS A 78 22.07 28.22 -13.41
CA LYS A 78 21.08 28.15 -14.47
C LYS A 78 21.74 28.52 -15.79
N ILE A 79 21.77 27.60 -16.75
CA ILE A 79 22.42 27.77 -18.06
C ILE A 79 21.44 28.43 -19.04
N ASP A 80 20.23 27.89 -19.09
CA ASP A 80 19.11 28.34 -19.92
C ASP A 80 17.79 28.14 -19.16
N GLU A 81 16.63 28.43 -19.77
CA GLU A 81 15.32 28.30 -19.16
C GLU A 81 15.04 26.90 -18.59
N ASN A 82 15.55 25.86 -19.26
CA ASN A 82 15.33 24.44 -18.97
C ASN A 82 16.62 23.68 -18.61
N GLU A 83 17.76 24.37 -18.53
CA GLU A 83 19.07 23.74 -18.34
C GLU A 83 19.77 24.26 -17.09
N TYR A 84 20.33 23.33 -16.30
CA TYR A 84 20.97 23.62 -15.03
C TYR A 84 22.26 22.82 -14.85
N TYR A 85 23.26 23.41 -14.21
CA TYR A 85 24.35 22.67 -13.56
C TYR A 85 24.12 22.59 -12.05
N PHE A 86 24.27 21.39 -11.49
CA PHE A 86 24.31 21.15 -10.06
C PHE A 86 25.63 20.50 -9.66
N TYR A 87 26.31 21.08 -8.68
CA TYR A 87 27.52 20.52 -8.09
C TYR A 87 27.14 19.75 -6.83
N VAL A 88 27.26 18.43 -6.90
CA VAL A 88 26.82 17.49 -5.85
C VAL A 88 28.00 16.64 -5.36
N SER A 89 27.91 16.09 -4.14
CA SER A 89 28.96 15.19 -3.66
C SER A 89 29.06 13.97 -4.58
N SER A 90 30.27 13.47 -4.80
CA SER A 90 30.51 12.22 -5.53
C SER A 90 29.97 10.98 -4.80
N ARG A 91 29.65 11.12 -3.50
CA ARG A 91 29.19 10.05 -2.62
C ARG A 91 27.68 9.87 -2.57
N GLU A 92 26.92 10.71 -3.25
CA GLU A 92 25.46 10.54 -3.32
C GLU A 92 25.17 9.28 -4.17
N ASP A 93 24.44 8.34 -3.58
CA ASP A 93 23.93 7.12 -4.20
C ASP A 93 22.55 7.33 -4.84
N GLU A 94 21.82 8.34 -4.39
CA GLU A 94 20.57 8.82 -4.96
C GLU A 94 20.55 10.34 -5.13
N ILE A 95 19.81 10.83 -6.12
CA ILE A 95 19.58 12.27 -6.34
C ILE A 95 18.08 12.53 -6.40
N THR A 96 17.58 13.38 -5.50
CA THR A 96 16.16 13.74 -5.42
C THR A 96 15.91 15.09 -6.06
N PHE A 97 15.32 15.07 -7.25
CA PHE A 97 14.85 16.26 -7.96
C PHE A 97 13.51 16.74 -7.39
N ALA A 98 13.40 18.05 -7.16
CA ALA A 98 12.20 18.68 -6.62
C ALA A 98 11.91 20.01 -7.33
N ALA A 99 10.63 20.29 -7.54
CA ALA A 99 10.15 21.53 -8.13
C ALA A 99 8.77 21.92 -7.59
N PRO A 100 8.37 23.20 -7.64
CA PRO A 100 7.03 23.63 -7.26
C PRO A 100 5.95 22.88 -8.05
N HIS A 101 4.97 22.29 -7.34
CA HIS A 101 3.89 21.48 -7.92
C HIS A 101 4.31 20.12 -8.51
N TYR A 102 5.54 19.67 -8.27
CA TYR A 102 5.99 18.33 -8.62
C TYR A 102 6.09 17.43 -7.39
N VAL A 103 5.76 16.15 -7.57
CA VAL A 103 6.18 15.09 -6.64
C VAL A 103 7.70 14.94 -6.78
N PRO A 104 8.47 14.94 -5.67
CA PRO A 104 9.91 14.72 -5.73
C PRO A 104 10.25 13.40 -6.44
N PHE A 105 11.18 13.46 -7.39
CA PHE A 105 11.63 12.32 -8.18
C PHE A 105 13.02 11.89 -7.70
N VAL A 106 13.16 10.63 -7.32
CA VAL A 106 14.42 10.05 -6.84
C VAL A 106 15.04 9.25 -7.98
N MET A 107 16.29 9.56 -8.32
CA MET A 107 17.09 8.87 -9.31
C MET A 107 18.21 8.11 -8.62
N ASP A 108 18.28 6.79 -8.81
CA ASP A 108 19.40 5.97 -8.36
C ASP A 108 20.64 6.22 -9.22
N VAL A 109 21.81 6.31 -8.59
CA VAL A 109 23.11 6.42 -9.27
C VAL A 109 23.83 5.07 -9.17
N GLU A 110 23.66 4.22 -10.19
CA GLU A 110 24.15 2.82 -10.15
C GLU A 110 25.67 2.66 -9.90
N ASP A 111 26.50 3.60 -10.36
CA ASP A 111 27.97 3.44 -10.43
C ASP A 111 28.78 4.44 -9.58
N GLU A 112 28.15 5.08 -8.59
CA GLU A 112 28.65 6.26 -7.87
C GLU A 112 29.02 7.43 -8.81
N LEU A 113 28.88 8.66 -8.32
CA LEU A 113 29.30 9.83 -9.09
C LEU A 113 30.82 9.97 -9.02
N LYS A 114 31.49 9.98 -10.17
CA LYS A 114 32.95 10.15 -10.21
C LYS A 114 33.33 11.60 -9.93
N ILE A 115 34.28 11.76 -9.02
CA ILE A 115 34.92 13.05 -8.69
C ILE A 115 35.38 13.76 -9.97
N GLY A 116 35.07 15.06 -10.08
CA GLY A 116 35.50 15.88 -11.22
C GLY A 116 34.90 15.45 -12.56
N THR A 117 33.79 14.71 -12.57
CA THR A 117 33.12 14.26 -13.79
C THR A 117 31.78 14.96 -13.98
N THR A 118 31.49 15.35 -15.22
CA THR A 118 30.18 15.85 -15.63
C THR A 118 29.30 14.70 -16.12
N TYR A 119 28.07 14.66 -15.63
CA TYR A 119 27.01 13.75 -16.04
C TYR A 119 25.88 14.54 -16.68
N TYR A 120 25.25 13.96 -17.68
CA TYR A 120 24.05 14.48 -18.31
C TYR A 120 22.83 13.75 -17.73
N VAL A 121 21.84 14.52 -17.31
CA VAL A 121 20.55 14.04 -16.82
C VAL A 121 19.47 14.72 -17.67
N LYS A 122 18.58 13.95 -18.27
CA LYS A 122 17.41 14.50 -18.97
C LYS A 122 16.15 14.02 -18.27
N LEU A 123 15.32 14.97 -17.84
CA LEU A 123 14.06 14.69 -17.16
C LEU A 123 12.89 15.14 -18.02
N ASN A 124 11.91 14.25 -18.18
CA ASN A 124 10.65 14.54 -18.84
C ASN A 124 9.55 14.76 -17.80
N THR A 125 8.62 15.67 -18.09
CA THR A 125 7.44 15.91 -17.26
C THR A 125 6.31 14.98 -17.70
N ILE A 126 5.96 14.04 -16.85
CA ILE A 126 4.76 13.22 -17.03
C ILE A 126 3.52 14.13 -16.87
N LYS A 127 2.73 14.22 -17.93
CA LYS A 127 1.47 14.99 -17.93
C LYS A 127 0.35 14.14 -17.35
N ASP A 128 -0.58 14.80 -16.68
CA ASP A 128 -1.85 14.20 -16.33
C ASP A 128 -2.70 13.98 -17.59
N VAL A 129 -3.47 12.89 -17.58
CA VAL A 129 -4.42 12.55 -18.63
C VAL A 129 -5.85 12.63 -18.08
N ASN A 130 -6.80 13.08 -18.89
CA ASN A 130 -8.20 13.15 -18.49
C ASN A 130 -8.79 11.73 -18.55
N VAL A 131 -9.08 11.15 -17.40
CA VAL A 131 -9.65 9.81 -17.29
C VAL A 131 -11.15 9.89 -17.08
N THR A 132 -11.89 9.03 -17.78
CA THR A 132 -13.35 8.87 -17.64
C THR A 132 -13.67 7.44 -17.20
N ILE A 133 -14.37 7.30 -16.08
CA ILE A 133 -14.89 6.04 -15.56
C ILE A 133 -16.41 6.07 -15.69
N ASN A 134 -16.94 5.46 -16.74
CA ASN A 134 -18.37 5.33 -16.96
C ASN A 134 -18.88 4.12 -16.19
N VAL A 135 -19.89 4.32 -15.34
CA VAL A 135 -20.49 3.23 -14.55
C VAL A 135 -22.00 3.22 -14.77
N ASN A 136 -22.57 2.04 -14.92
CA ASN A 136 -24.00 1.79 -14.86
C ASN A 136 -24.29 0.89 -13.64
N PRO A 137 -25.10 1.33 -12.67
CA PRO A 137 -25.90 2.57 -12.63
C PRO A 137 -25.05 3.84 -12.42
N ALA A 138 -25.57 4.99 -12.86
CA ALA A 138 -24.84 6.26 -12.93
C ALA A 138 -24.60 6.93 -11.57
N ASP A 139 -25.31 6.52 -10.53
CA ASP A 139 -25.19 6.99 -9.15
C ASP A 139 -24.20 6.17 -8.31
N ALA A 140 -23.47 5.22 -8.92
CA ALA A 140 -22.44 4.45 -8.25
C ALA A 140 -21.33 5.36 -7.68
N THR A 141 -20.88 5.02 -6.47
CA THR A 141 -19.70 5.64 -5.86
C THR A 141 -18.45 5.10 -6.52
N ILE A 142 -17.62 5.99 -7.06
CA ILE A 142 -16.35 5.67 -7.71
C ILE A 142 -15.22 6.01 -6.75
N MET A 143 -14.32 5.06 -6.51
CA MET A 143 -13.08 5.28 -5.76
C MET A 143 -11.89 4.85 -6.61
N VAL A 144 -10.86 5.70 -6.68
CA VAL A 144 -9.61 5.44 -7.41
C VAL A 144 -8.45 5.48 -6.42
N ASN A 145 -7.73 4.37 -6.25
CA ASN A 145 -6.71 4.19 -5.21
C ASN A 145 -7.22 4.59 -3.81
N GLY A 146 -8.48 4.26 -3.51
CA GLY A 146 -9.12 4.59 -2.23
C GLY A 146 -9.63 6.04 -2.11
N LEU A 147 -9.39 6.90 -3.10
CA LEU A 147 -9.89 8.27 -3.12
C LEU A 147 -11.22 8.35 -3.84
N LYS A 148 -12.26 8.85 -3.15
CA LYS A 148 -13.58 9.05 -3.74
C LYS A 148 -13.53 10.11 -4.84
N TRP A 149 -14.13 9.79 -5.98
CA TRP A 149 -14.37 10.72 -7.08
C TRP A 149 -15.82 11.21 -7.03
N ASP A 150 -16.02 12.53 -7.02
CA ASP A 150 -17.37 13.14 -7.05
C ASP A 150 -18.04 13.07 -8.42
N LYS A 151 -17.25 12.81 -9.47
CA LYS A 151 -17.68 12.76 -10.87
C LYS A 151 -16.99 11.60 -11.57
N PRO A 152 -17.58 11.04 -12.64
CA PRO A 152 -16.96 9.99 -13.44
C PRO A 152 -15.73 10.46 -14.25
N LYS A 153 -15.29 11.71 -14.07
CA LYS A 153 -14.14 12.29 -14.78
C LYS A 153 -13.15 12.86 -13.79
N GLY A 154 -11.89 12.57 -14.00
CA GLY A 154 -10.79 13.07 -13.19
C GLY A 154 -9.50 13.15 -13.99
N ARG A 155 -8.43 13.58 -13.34
CA ARG A 155 -7.09 13.62 -13.92
C ARG A 155 -6.17 12.70 -13.15
N LEU A 156 -5.47 11.85 -13.87
CA LEU A 156 -4.53 10.88 -13.33
C LEU A 156 -3.23 10.97 -14.12
N LEU A 157 -2.11 10.63 -13.48
CA LEU A 157 -0.88 10.37 -14.22
C LEU A 157 -1.03 9.01 -14.94
N PRO A 158 -0.28 8.75 -16.03
CA PRO A 158 -0.10 7.41 -16.53
C PRO A 158 0.42 6.46 -15.44
N GLY A 159 -0.11 5.24 -15.37
CA GLY A 159 0.24 4.26 -14.36
C GLY A 159 -0.90 3.28 -14.04
N GLU A 160 -0.68 2.43 -13.04
CA GLU A 160 -1.66 1.45 -12.57
C GLU A 160 -2.54 2.01 -11.45
N TYR A 161 -3.85 1.78 -11.54
CA TYR A 161 -4.84 2.28 -10.59
C TYR A 161 -5.85 1.20 -10.21
N VAL A 162 -6.15 1.13 -8.91
CA VAL A 162 -7.23 0.29 -8.39
C VAL A 162 -8.53 1.10 -8.40
N ILE A 163 -9.49 0.63 -9.18
CA ILE A 163 -10.85 1.16 -9.23
C ILE A 163 -11.73 0.31 -8.33
N PHE A 164 -12.47 0.97 -7.44
CA PHE A 164 -13.44 0.36 -6.56
C PHE A 164 -14.79 1.04 -6.73
N LEU A 165 -15.83 0.26 -7.05
CA LEU A 165 -17.17 0.74 -7.34
C LEU A 165 -18.17 0.14 -6.34
N MET A 166 -19.02 0.99 -5.78
CA MET A 166 -20.08 0.60 -4.86
C MET A 166 -21.40 1.25 -5.23
N ASN A 167 -22.50 0.52 -5.10
CA ASN A 167 -23.84 1.09 -5.14
C ASN A 167 -24.82 0.21 -4.36
N ASP A 168 -25.79 0.81 -3.69
CA ASP A 168 -26.79 0.09 -2.91
C ASP A 168 -27.62 -0.83 -3.82
N GLY A 169 -27.70 -2.11 -3.46
CA GLY A 169 -28.40 -3.13 -4.25
C GLY A 169 -27.62 -3.65 -5.45
N TYR A 170 -26.31 -3.38 -5.53
CA TYR A 170 -25.39 -3.90 -6.53
C TYR A 170 -24.18 -4.55 -5.88
N GLU A 171 -23.62 -5.56 -6.53
CA GLU A 171 -22.39 -6.20 -6.08
C GLU A 171 -21.21 -5.23 -6.21
N GLU A 172 -20.36 -5.16 -5.19
CA GLU A 172 -19.12 -4.37 -5.23
C GLU A 172 -18.20 -4.88 -6.35
N LEU A 173 -17.54 -3.94 -7.05
CA LEU A 173 -16.61 -4.25 -8.13
C LEU A 173 -15.24 -3.66 -7.82
N ILE A 174 -14.20 -4.49 -7.93
CA ILE A 174 -12.80 -4.10 -7.80
C ILE A 174 -12.07 -4.45 -9.09
N ASP A 175 -11.38 -3.49 -9.69
CA ASP A 175 -10.58 -3.68 -10.90
C ASP A 175 -9.24 -2.95 -10.80
N THR A 176 -8.24 -3.41 -11.54
CA THR A 176 -6.94 -2.73 -11.70
C THR A 176 -6.77 -2.35 -13.16
N VAL A 177 -6.62 -1.05 -13.41
CA VAL A 177 -6.50 -0.51 -14.78
C VAL A 177 -5.17 0.19 -15.01
N SER A 178 -4.66 0.01 -16.22
CA SER A 178 -3.50 0.72 -16.74
C SER A 178 -3.94 1.98 -17.48
N VAL A 179 -3.64 3.14 -16.91
CA VAL A 179 -3.88 4.46 -17.50
C VAL A 179 -2.66 4.84 -18.33
N ILE A 180 -2.86 5.04 -19.63
CA ILE A 180 -1.86 5.58 -20.55
C ILE A 180 -2.53 6.62 -21.45
N GLU A 181 -1.78 7.43 -22.19
CA GLU A 181 -2.35 8.52 -23.02
C GLU A 181 -3.46 8.03 -23.97
N ASP A 182 -3.31 6.84 -24.54
CA ASP A 182 -4.28 6.23 -25.45
C ASP A 182 -5.38 5.40 -24.76
N ASN A 183 -5.31 5.20 -23.44
CA ASN A 183 -6.25 4.38 -22.66
C ASN A 183 -6.75 5.13 -21.43
N THR A 184 -7.77 5.95 -21.63
CA THR A 184 -8.28 6.88 -20.60
C THR A 184 -9.77 6.73 -20.33
N ILE A 185 -10.46 5.80 -20.99
CA ILE A 185 -11.91 5.60 -20.83
C ILE A 185 -12.18 4.16 -20.39
N PHE A 186 -12.75 4.02 -19.19
CA PHE A 186 -13.08 2.73 -18.58
C PHE A 186 -14.59 2.63 -18.40
N ASN A 187 -15.19 1.52 -18.81
CA ASN A 187 -16.64 1.32 -18.79
C ASN A 187 -16.99 0.12 -17.92
N TYR A 188 -17.90 0.31 -16.97
CA TYR A 188 -18.33 -0.69 -16.02
C TYR A 188 -19.86 -0.82 -16.00
N THR A 189 -20.34 -2.04 -15.83
CA THR A 189 -21.74 -2.33 -15.53
C THR A 189 -21.78 -3.18 -14.27
N MET A 190 -22.37 -2.63 -13.20
CA MET A 190 -22.52 -3.33 -11.95
C MET A 190 -23.67 -4.34 -12.07
N ILE A 191 -23.51 -5.49 -11.40
CA ILE A 191 -24.53 -6.53 -11.36
C ILE A 191 -25.40 -6.27 -10.14
N ALA A 192 -26.71 -6.14 -10.34
CA ALA A 192 -27.64 -5.99 -9.24
C ALA A 192 -27.54 -7.20 -8.30
N GLU A 193 -27.42 -6.96 -7.00
CA GLU A 193 -27.54 -8.01 -6.01
C GLU A 193 -28.93 -8.63 -6.17
N LYS A 194 -28.98 -9.95 -6.41
CA LYS A 194 -30.24 -10.65 -6.44
C LYS A 194 -30.84 -10.58 -5.03
N VAL A 195 -31.81 -9.68 -4.85
CA VAL A 195 -32.69 -9.72 -3.69
C VAL A 195 -33.51 -11.00 -3.82
N GLU A 196 -33.11 -12.06 -3.12
CA GLU A 196 -33.92 -13.27 -3.02
C GLU A 196 -35.23 -12.91 -2.28
N THR A 197 -36.27 -12.54 -3.03
CA THR A 197 -37.62 -12.25 -2.52
C THR A 197 -38.41 -13.53 -2.27
N THR A 198 -37.80 -14.46 -1.56
CA THR A 198 -38.55 -15.54 -0.90
C THR A 198 -38.46 -15.29 0.60
N PRO A 199 -39.55 -15.50 1.38
CA PRO A 199 -39.40 -15.73 2.82
C PRO A 199 -38.69 -17.09 2.98
N VAL A 200 -37.39 -17.09 2.71
CA VAL A 200 -36.48 -18.16 3.08
C VAL A 200 -36.22 -17.93 4.55
N ILE A 201 -36.74 -18.82 5.37
CA ILE A 201 -36.08 -19.18 6.62
C ILE A 201 -34.62 -19.42 6.21
N LYS A 202 -33.74 -18.45 6.48
CA LYS A 202 -32.29 -18.60 6.30
C LYS A 202 -31.93 -19.92 6.96
N THR A 203 -31.72 -20.94 6.16
CA THR A 203 -30.93 -22.05 6.60
C THR A 203 -29.53 -21.47 6.49
N GLU A 204 -29.09 -20.81 7.56
CA GLU A 204 -27.68 -20.49 7.72
C GLU A 204 -26.93 -21.76 7.36
N ASP A 205 -26.00 -21.71 6.40
CA ASP A 205 -25.01 -22.77 6.26
C ASP A 205 -24.21 -22.73 7.56
N VAL A 206 -24.68 -23.52 8.53
CA VAL A 206 -24.14 -23.56 9.88
C VAL A 206 -22.71 -24.03 9.75
N GLN A 207 -21.75 -23.23 10.22
CA GLN A 207 -20.38 -23.68 10.42
C GLN A 207 -20.44 -24.93 11.31
N VAL A 208 -20.17 -26.09 10.72
CA VAL A 208 -20.21 -27.35 11.46
C VAL A 208 -18.91 -27.43 12.23
N GLN A 209 -18.95 -26.94 13.47
CA GLN A 209 -17.86 -27.10 14.41
C GLN A 209 -17.85 -28.57 14.86
N ASP A 210 -16.71 -29.22 14.67
CA ASP A 210 -16.50 -30.59 15.08
C ASP A 210 -16.50 -30.67 16.61
N LYS A 211 -17.43 -31.43 17.20
CA LYS A 211 -17.54 -31.55 18.66
C LYS A 211 -16.29 -32.20 19.28
N ASP A 212 -15.60 -33.03 18.52
CA ASP A 212 -14.39 -33.72 18.96
C ASP A 212 -13.14 -32.88 18.70
N ASN A 213 -13.24 -31.85 17.86
CA ASN A 213 -12.16 -30.90 17.57
C ASN A 213 -12.71 -29.47 17.40
N PRO A 214 -12.91 -28.72 18.50
CA PRO A 214 -13.54 -27.40 18.46
C PRO A 214 -12.73 -26.36 17.67
N PHE A 215 -11.48 -26.67 17.34
CA PHE A 215 -10.62 -25.81 16.55
C PHE A 215 -10.63 -26.16 15.07
N ARG A 216 -11.56 -27.01 14.61
CA ARG A 216 -11.76 -27.39 13.21
C ARG A 216 -13.15 -26.94 12.75
N VAL A 217 -13.19 -26.17 11.66
CA VAL A 217 -14.42 -25.72 10.99
C VAL A 217 -14.38 -26.15 9.53
N GLU A 218 -15.45 -26.75 9.05
CA GLU A 218 -15.67 -27.00 7.63
C GLU A 218 -16.69 -26.00 7.09
N PHE A 219 -16.29 -25.21 6.08
CA PHE A 219 -17.12 -24.16 5.51
C PHE A 219 -16.71 -23.86 4.07
N ASN A 220 -17.69 -23.68 3.17
CA ASN A 220 -17.46 -23.36 1.74
C ASN A 220 -16.47 -24.29 1.02
N GLY A 221 -16.44 -25.57 1.41
CA GLY A 221 -15.52 -26.57 0.85
C GLY A 221 -14.06 -26.41 1.29
N TYR A 222 -13.82 -25.71 2.41
CA TYR A 222 -12.54 -25.67 3.10
C TYR A 222 -12.66 -26.31 4.48
N VAL A 223 -11.59 -26.96 4.92
CA VAL A 223 -11.38 -27.31 6.32
C VAL A 223 -10.34 -26.35 6.87
N VAL A 224 -10.71 -25.54 7.85
CA VAL A 224 -9.82 -24.62 8.54
C VAL A 224 -9.66 -25.09 9.97
N GLN A 225 -8.40 -25.26 10.40
CA GLN A 225 -8.07 -25.73 11.73
C GLN A 225 -7.05 -24.83 12.40
N VAL A 226 -7.34 -24.36 13.62
CA VAL A 226 -6.32 -23.74 14.48
C VAL A 226 -5.52 -24.86 15.15
N VAL A 227 -4.20 -24.84 14.98
CA VAL A 227 -3.28 -25.89 15.43
C VAL A 227 -2.45 -25.46 16.63
N SER A 228 -2.10 -24.17 16.70
CA SER A 228 -1.36 -23.62 17.84
C SER A 228 -1.66 -22.14 18.04
N ALA A 229 -1.43 -21.67 19.27
CA ALA A 229 -1.37 -20.27 19.61
C ALA A 229 -0.25 -20.09 20.65
N ASP A 230 0.90 -19.60 20.21
CA ASP A 230 2.11 -19.46 21.02
C ASP A 230 2.40 -17.98 21.27
N PHE A 231 2.55 -17.57 22.53
CA PHE A 231 2.89 -16.21 22.93
C PHE A 231 4.30 -16.14 23.51
N ALA A 232 5.14 -15.28 22.93
CA ALA A 232 6.49 -15.00 23.41
C ALA A 232 6.89 -13.57 23.02
N GLN A 233 7.62 -12.86 23.90
CA GLN A 233 8.21 -11.55 23.60
C GLN A 233 7.23 -10.56 22.96
N ASN A 234 6.05 -10.38 23.56
CA ASN A 234 4.99 -9.47 23.09
C ASN A 234 4.45 -9.81 21.68
N THR A 235 4.65 -11.05 21.24
CA THR A 235 4.20 -11.56 19.95
C THR A 235 3.37 -12.81 20.15
N LEU A 236 2.15 -12.82 19.60
CA LEU A 236 1.30 -13.99 19.51
C LEU A 236 1.37 -14.55 18.08
N VAL A 237 1.67 -15.83 17.94
CA VAL A 237 1.63 -16.54 16.67
C VAL A 237 0.53 -17.58 16.72
N VAL A 238 -0.48 -17.43 15.87
CA VAL A 238 -1.55 -18.42 15.70
C VAL A 238 -1.27 -19.25 14.46
N GLY A 239 -1.00 -20.53 14.65
CA GLY A 239 -0.81 -21.50 13.58
C GLY A 239 -2.15 -22.05 13.11
N VAL A 240 -2.42 -21.92 11.81
CA VAL A 240 -3.65 -22.37 11.15
C VAL A 240 -3.30 -23.34 10.02
N GLN A 241 -4.15 -24.32 9.79
CA GLN A 241 -4.10 -25.24 8.65
C GLN A 241 -5.36 -25.08 7.82
N ILE A 242 -5.20 -24.98 6.49
CA ILE A 242 -6.30 -24.87 5.55
C ILE A 242 -6.18 -26.00 4.53
N THR A 243 -7.26 -26.77 4.36
CA THR A 243 -7.35 -27.82 3.34
C THR A 243 -8.53 -27.51 2.42
N ASN A 244 -8.28 -27.49 1.10
CA ASN A 244 -9.33 -27.33 0.09
C ASN A 244 -9.94 -28.69 -0.26
N LEU A 245 -11.25 -28.86 -0.07
CA LEU A 245 -11.97 -30.11 -0.36
C LEU A 245 -12.54 -30.16 -1.78
N LYS A 246 -12.40 -29.07 -2.54
CA LYS A 246 -12.89 -28.93 -3.92
C LYS A 246 -11.70 -28.94 -4.88
N ASN A 247 -11.95 -28.67 -6.16
CA ASN A 247 -10.90 -28.54 -7.18
C ASN A 247 -9.94 -27.39 -6.82
N GLU A 248 -8.77 -27.38 -7.46
CA GLU A 248 -7.75 -26.36 -7.25
C GLU A 248 -8.34 -24.96 -7.41
N ARG A 249 -8.12 -24.09 -6.42
CA ARG A 249 -8.61 -22.72 -6.43
C ARG A 249 -7.75 -21.80 -5.58
N GLU A 250 -7.77 -20.52 -5.93
CA GLU A 250 -7.14 -19.48 -5.14
C GLU A 250 -7.96 -19.17 -3.90
N LEU A 251 -7.25 -19.03 -2.78
CA LEU A 251 -7.80 -18.51 -1.54
C LEU A 251 -6.95 -17.31 -1.12
N THR A 252 -7.62 -16.21 -0.81
CA THR A 252 -7.02 -15.00 -0.27
C THR A 252 -7.38 -14.88 1.21
N ILE A 253 -6.39 -14.63 2.06
CA ILE A 253 -6.62 -14.18 3.43
C ILE A 253 -6.65 -12.66 3.43
N ILE A 254 -7.77 -12.08 3.85
CA ILE A 254 -8.00 -10.63 3.86
C ILE A 254 -7.55 -10.06 5.20
N ARG A 255 -6.41 -9.36 5.23
CA ARG A 255 -5.74 -8.96 6.47
C ARG A 255 -6.63 -8.11 7.38
N ASN A 256 -7.29 -7.09 6.84
CA ASN A 256 -8.14 -6.17 7.62
C ASN A 256 -9.43 -6.83 8.15
N LYS A 257 -9.73 -8.05 7.73
CA LYS A 257 -10.81 -8.89 8.25
C LYS A 257 -10.33 -10.01 9.18
N VAL A 258 -9.03 -10.10 9.46
CA VAL A 258 -8.50 -10.97 10.50
C VAL A 258 -8.45 -10.19 11.82
N LYS A 259 -9.26 -10.62 12.79
CA LYS A 259 -9.40 -9.96 14.09
C LYS A 259 -9.22 -10.96 15.22
N LEU A 260 -8.49 -10.58 16.24
CA LEU A 260 -8.26 -11.40 17.43
C LEU A 260 -8.68 -10.62 18.67
N TYR A 261 -9.42 -11.28 19.57
CA TYR A 261 -9.88 -10.71 20.83
C TYR A 261 -9.36 -11.56 22.00
N ASP A 262 -8.67 -10.93 22.95
CA ASP A 262 -8.19 -11.62 24.16
C ASP A 262 -9.29 -11.78 25.23
N THR A 263 -8.94 -12.30 26.41
CA THR A 263 -9.85 -12.47 27.55
C THR A 263 -10.23 -11.16 28.25
N ALA A 264 -9.48 -10.08 28.02
CA ALA A 264 -9.79 -8.75 28.51
C ALA A 264 -10.66 -7.94 27.51
N GLY A 265 -10.90 -8.48 26.31
CA GLY A 265 -11.67 -7.83 25.25
C GLY A 265 -10.83 -6.87 24.38
N ASN A 266 -9.51 -6.89 24.49
CA ASN A 266 -8.64 -6.12 23.60
C ASN A 266 -8.66 -6.71 22.19
N GLU A 267 -8.71 -5.85 21.17
CA GLU A 267 -8.68 -6.24 19.76
C GLU A 267 -7.27 -6.10 19.18
N TYR A 268 -6.87 -7.11 18.40
CA TYR A 268 -5.60 -7.14 17.69
C TYR A 268 -5.79 -7.50 16.23
N GLU A 269 -4.98 -6.90 15.38
CA GLU A 269 -4.82 -7.28 13.96
C GLU A 269 -3.46 -7.93 13.74
N PRO A 270 -3.35 -8.90 12.83
CA PRO A 270 -2.05 -9.45 12.48
C PRO A 270 -1.20 -8.38 11.79
N GLN A 271 0.06 -8.28 12.19
CA GLN A 271 1.06 -7.45 11.53
C GLN A 271 1.65 -8.16 10.31
N THR A 272 1.66 -9.50 10.34
CA THR A 272 2.20 -10.33 9.27
C THR A 272 1.36 -11.59 9.13
N ILE A 273 1.15 -12.01 7.88
CA ILE A 273 0.50 -13.28 7.54
C ILE A 273 1.50 -14.07 6.70
N GLU A 274 1.75 -15.31 7.11
CA GLU A 274 2.46 -16.30 6.31
C GLU A 274 1.44 -17.28 5.75
N PHE A 275 1.47 -17.53 4.45
CA PHE A 275 0.60 -18.50 3.78
C PHE A 275 1.45 -19.37 2.86
N ALA A 276 1.65 -20.64 3.26
CA ALA A 276 2.62 -21.55 2.70
C ALA A 276 4.05 -20.97 2.75
N ASN A 277 4.67 -20.71 1.61
CA ASN A 277 6.00 -20.12 1.46
C ASN A 277 5.97 -18.60 1.18
N LYS A 278 4.81 -17.96 1.29
CA LYS A 278 4.64 -16.52 1.05
C LYS A 278 4.46 -15.78 2.39
N THR A 279 5.00 -14.57 2.46
CA THR A 279 4.90 -13.70 3.65
C THR A 279 4.50 -12.29 3.22
N LYS A 280 3.44 -11.72 3.81
CA LYS A 280 2.96 -10.36 3.52
C LYS A 280 2.44 -9.66 4.78
N ASN A 281 2.41 -8.34 4.74
CA ASN A 281 1.76 -7.45 5.72
C ASN A 281 0.45 -6.83 5.19
N TRP A 282 -0.09 -7.39 4.10
CA TRP A 282 -1.38 -7.06 3.50
C TRP A 282 -2.08 -8.38 3.10
N ASN A 283 -3.14 -8.31 2.28
CA ASN A 283 -3.84 -9.51 1.81
C ASN A 283 -2.86 -10.51 1.16
N ILE A 284 -3.14 -11.80 1.27
CA ILE A 284 -2.24 -12.82 0.74
C ILE A 284 -3.00 -13.95 0.07
N THR A 285 -2.66 -14.20 -1.20
CA THR A 285 -3.34 -15.18 -2.05
C THR A 285 -2.44 -16.39 -2.30
N HIS A 286 -3.04 -17.58 -2.20
CA HIS A 286 -2.37 -18.86 -2.48
C HIS A 286 -3.29 -19.80 -3.26
N ASN A 287 -2.73 -20.54 -4.22
CA ASN A 287 -3.43 -21.58 -4.97
C ASN A 287 -3.44 -22.87 -4.12
N LEU A 288 -4.62 -23.28 -3.64
CA LEU A 288 -4.77 -24.48 -2.82
C LEU A 288 -5.04 -25.70 -3.69
N VAL A 289 -4.14 -26.69 -3.61
CA VAL A 289 -4.33 -28.00 -4.23
C VAL A 289 -5.37 -28.80 -3.44
N LYS A 290 -6.25 -29.50 -4.14
CA LYS A 290 -7.28 -30.35 -3.54
C LYS A 290 -6.67 -31.36 -2.56
N ASP A 291 -7.27 -31.48 -1.39
CA ASP A 291 -6.91 -32.41 -0.32
C ASP A 291 -5.47 -32.25 0.23
N VAL A 292 -4.78 -31.14 -0.11
CA VAL A 292 -3.45 -30.80 0.43
C VAL A 292 -3.60 -29.74 1.53
N THR A 293 -3.18 -30.11 2.75
CA THR A 293 -3.19 -29.18 3.89
C THR A 293 -2.06 -28.16 3.76
N THR A 294 -2.44 -26.88 3.74
CA THR A 294 -1.52 -25.75 3.67
C THR A 294 -1.43 -25.03 5.01
N LYS A 295 -0.21 -24.66 5.40
CA LYS A 295 0.06 -23.95 6.66
C LYS A 295 -0.12 -22.44 6.52
N VAL A 296 -0.66 -21.82 7.55
CA VAL A 296 -0.84 -20.38 7.70
C VAL A 296 -0.33 -19.97 9.09
N SER A 297 0.40 -18.86 9.17
CA SER A 297 0.78 -18.24 10.45
C SER A 297 0.18 -16.84 10.50
N LEU A 298 -0.60 -16.56 11.54
CA LEU A 298 -1.11 -15.21 11.84
C LEU A 298 -0.26 -14.62 12.97
N ILE A 299 0.49 -13.56 12.68
CA ILE A 299 1.50 -13.01 13.58
C ILE A 299 1.05 -11.64 14.10
N PHE A 300 0.73 -11.57 15.38
CA PHE A 300 0.31 -10.36 16.09
C PHE A 300 1.46 -9.87 16.95
N LYS A 301 1.96 -8.65 16.71
CA LYS A 301 3.10 -8.06 17.44
C LYS A 301 2.65 -6.88 18.31
N ASN A 302 3.55 -6.41 19.16
CA ASN A 302 3.37 -5.23 20.03
C ASN A 302 2.20 -5.38 21.01
N ILE A 303 2.01 -6.59 21.52
CA ILE A 303 0.99 -6.87 22.53
C ILE A 303 1.57 -6.47 23.89
N ASN A 304 1.02 -5.41 24.47
CA ASN A 304 1.55 -4.78 25.69
C ASN A 304 1.23 -5.53 27.00
N SER A 305 0.37 -6.55 26.93
CA SER A 305 -0.04 -7.38 28.07
C SER A 305 0.07 -8.86 27.72
N PRO A 306 0.51 -9.74 28.63
CA PRO A 306 0.46 -11.18 28.39
C PRO A 306 -0.95 -11.63 28.02
N ILE A 307 -1.09 -12.43 26.96
CA ILE A 307 -2.35 -13.03 26.55
C ILE A 307 -2.40 -14.45 27.11
N GLU A 308 -3.34 -14.69 28.02
CA GLU A 308 -3.58 -16.02 28.62
C GLU A 308 -4.51 -16.90 27.76
N GLY A 309 -5.28 -16.27 26.87
CA GLY A 309 -6.20 -16.95 25.97
C GLY A 309 -6.79 -16.02 24.92
N VAL A 310 -7.26 -16.61 23.82
CA VAL A 310 -7.99 -15.90 22.78
C VAL A 310 -9.47 -16.23 22.90
N THR A 311 -10.28 -15.22 23.21
CA THR A 311 -11.74 -15.35 23.31
C THR A 311 -12.36 -15.60 21.94
N LEU A 312 -11.91 -14.87 20.93
CA LEU A 312 -12.42 -14.95 19.56
C LEU A 312 -11.30 -14.67 18.55
N LEU A 313 -11.18 -15.53 17.56
CA LEU A 313 -10.39 -15.31 16.36
C LEU A 313 -11.32 -15.34 15.15
N LYS A 314 -11.34 -14.25 14.39
CA LYS A 314 -12.01 -14.13 13.09
C LYS A 314 -10.97 -14.16 11.98
N ILE A 315 -11.22 -14.94 10.95
CA ILE A 315 -10.37 -15.04 9.76
C ILE A 315 -11.23 -14.72 8.54
N GLY A 316 -11.00 -13.54 7.96
CA GLY A 316 -11.58 -13.15 6.68
C GLY A 316 -10.88 -13.82 5.51
N LEU A 317 -11.66 -14.45 4.65
CA LEU A 317 -11.23 -15.23 3.52
C LEU A 317 -11.97 -14.77 2.26
N TRP A 318 -11.32 -14.93 1.11
CA TRP A 318 -11.95 -14.67 -0.18
C TRP A 318 -11.52 -15.67 -1.23
N ASP A 319 -12.49 -16.15 -2.02
CA ASP A 319 -12.22 -16.86 -3.26
C ASP A 319 -13.21 -16.42 -4.37
N GLN A 320 -12.95 -16.84 -5.60
CA GLN A 320 -13.76 -16.45 -6.75
C GLN A 320 -15.22 -16.94 -6.71
N ILE A 321 -15.51 -18.00 -5.95
CA ILE A 321 -16.82 -18.68 -5.94
C ILE A 321 -17.68 -18.15 -4.79
N ASN A 322 -17.12 -18.12 -3.60
CA ASN A 322 -17.77 -17.78 -2.33
C ASN A 322 -17.60 -16.30 -1.99
N LYS A 323 -16.81 -15.56 -2.77
CA LYS A 323 -16.49 -14.15 -2.52
C LYS A 323 -15.94 -13.98 -1.11
N ASP A 324 -16.37 -12.97 -0.39
CA ASP A 324 -15.90 -12.62 0.95
C ASP A 324 -16.67 -13.40 2.02
N PHE A 325 -15.96 -14.16 2.84
CA PHE A 325 -16.54 -14.92 3.95
C PHE A 325 -15.63 -14.96 5.17
N GLU A 326 -16.19 -15.22 6.35
CA GLU A 326 -15.46 -15.22 7.62
C GLU A 326 -15.62 -16.56 8.34
N ILE A 327 -14.52 -17.05 8.92
CA ILE A 327 -14.53 -18.19 9.83
C ILE A 327 -14.14 -17.70 11.23
N SER A 328 -14.85 -18.20 12.25
CA SER A 328 -14.62 -17.82 13.63
C SER A 328 -14.23 -19.01 14.51
N PHE A 329 -13.27 -18.81 15.40
CA PHE A 329 -12.86 -19.76 16.44
C PHE A 329 -12.97 -19.10 17.80
N LYS A 330 -13.39 -19.84 18.82
CA LYS A 330 -13.57 -19.31 20.18
C LYS A 330 -12.75 -20.09 21.19
N ASN A 331 -12.39 -19.42 22.29
CA ASN A 331 -11.72 -20.02 23.44
C ASN A 331 -10.44 -20.79 23.10
N ILE A 332 -9.55 -20.19 22.29
CA ILE A 332 -8.27 -20.80 21.94
C ILE A 332 -7.30 -20.59 23.11
N GLY A 333 -6.80 -21.68 23.69
CA GLY A 333 -5.77 -21.62 24.73
C GLY A 333 -4.45 -21.14 24.16
N VAL A 334 -3.76 -20.25 24.88
CA VAL A 334 -2.45 -19.72 24.47
C VAL A 334 -1.35 -20.37 25.30
N THR A 335 -0.32 -20.87 24.62
CA THR A 335 0.89 -21.39 25.25
C THR A 335 1.90 -20.27 25.41
N THR A 336 2.21 -19.90 26.66
CA THR A 336 3.22 -18.89 26.99
C THR A 336 4.59 -19.56 27.07
N ARG A 337 5.61 -19.00 26.40
CA ARG A 337 7.00 -19.49 26.48
C ARG A 337 7.96 -18.45 27.03
#